data_AF-A0A1F7LHZ2-F1
#
_entry.id   AF-A0A1F7LHZ2-F1
#
_cell.length_a   1.000
_cell.length_b   1.000
_cell.length_c   1.000
_cell.angle_alpha   90.00
_cell.angle_beta   90.00
_cell.angle_gamma   90.00
#
_symmetry.space_group_name_H-M   'P 1'
#
loop_
_entity.id
_entity.type
_entity.pdbx_description
1 polymer ?
#
loop_
_entity_poly.entity_id
_entity_poly.type
_entity_poly.pdbx_seq_one_letter_code
_entity_poly.pdbx_strand_id
1 'polypeptide(L)'
;MYEAYKVIWRDLSEERALEAVSALRRATIAPIDESLALEAADISLAHGLAMADSLVYATARRHGASLVTADADFNGLPGAIVLR
;
A
#
# COMPACT_ATOMS: atom_id res chain seq x y z
N MET A 1 3.21 4.21 -4.18
CA MET A 1 3.99 5.24 -4.90
C MET A 1 4.70 6.18 -3.94
N TYR A 2 3.97 6.92 -3.09
CA TYR A 2 4.52 7.89 -2.14
C TYR A 2 5.63 7.32 -1.23
N GLU A 3 5.35 6.26 -0.45
CA GLU A 3 6.32 5.69 0.49
C GLU A 3 7.59 5.18 -0.22
N ALA A 4 7.44 4.44 -1.32
CA ALA A 4 8.59 3.93 -2.08
C ALA A 4 9.50 5.06 -2.59
N TYR A 5 8.93 6.12 -3.17
CA TYR A 5 9.71 7.27 -3.64
C TYR A 5 10.40 8.00 -2.47
N LYS A 6 9.64 8.32 -1.42
CA LYS A 6 10.13 9.06 -0.24
C LYS A 6 11.27 8.32 0.45
N VAL A 7 11.10 7.01 0.72
CA VAL A 7 12.09 6.20 1.44
C VAL A 7 13.37 6.04 0.62
N ILE A 8 13.25 5.70 -0.67
CA ILE A 8 14.42 5.52 -1.54
C ILE A 8 15.17 6.84 -1.72
N TRP A 9 14.47 7.96 -1.85
CA TRP A 9 15.14 9.27 -1.91
C TRP A 9 15.84 9.60 -0.60
N ARG A 10 15.13 9.48 0.53
CA ARG A 10 15.69 9.79 1.86
C ARG A 10 16.96 8.99 2.15
N ASP A 11 16.97 7.71 1.79
CA ASP A 11 18.03 6.78 2.19
C ASP A 11 19.13 6.61 1.12
N LEU A 12 18.85 6.94 -0.15
CA LEU A 12 19.78 6.81 -1.28
C LEU A 12 19.89 8.12 -2.08
N SER A 13 19.06 8.32 -3.11
CA SER A 13 19.08 9.50 -3.97
C SER A 13 17.77 9.66 -4.75
N GLU A 14 17.53 10.86 -5.26
CA GLU A 14 16.38 11.16 -6.13
C GLU A 14 16.39 10.30 -7.40
N GLU A 15 17.56 10.15 -8.02
CA GLU A 15 17.73 9.38 -9.26
C GLU A 15 17.35 7.91 -9.07
N ARG A 16 17.77 7.29 -7.95
CA ARG A 16 17.36 5.92 -7.58
C ARG A 16 15.87 5.82 -7.28
N ALA A 17 15.27 6.86 -6.69
CA ALA A 17 13.83 6.89 -6.44
C ALA A 17 13.04 6.95 -7.75
N LEU A 18 13.49 7.74 -8.73
CA LEU A 18 12.87 7.81 -10.06
C LEU A 18 13.03 6.51 -10.85
N GLU A 19 14.18 5.84 -10.76
CA GLU A 19 14.38 4.49 -11.32
C GLU A 19 13.37 3.49 -10.73
N ALA A 20 13.17 3.51 -9.40
CA ALA A 20 12.21 2.66 -8.73
C ALA A 20 10.75 2.96 -9.15
N VAL A 21 10.38 4.25 -9.27
CA VAL A 21 9.06 4.66 -9.79
C VAL A 21 8.83 4.13 -11.21
N SER A 22 9.84 4.22 -12.08
CA SER A 22 9.80 3.67 -13.43
C SER A 22 9.55 2.15 -13.41
N ALA A 23 10.22 1.42 -12.51
CA ALA A 23 10.00 -0.01 -12.35
C ALA A 23 8.60 -0.36 -11.85
N LEU A 24 8.08 0.39 -10.87
CA LEU A 24 6.73 0.19 -10.30
C LEU A 24 5.62 0.46 -11.31
N ARG A 25 5.81 1.38 -12.27
CA ARG A 25 4.84 1.67 -13.33
C ARG A 25 4.58 0.52 -14.30
N ARG A 26 5.34 -0.58 -14.23
CA ARG A 26 5.03 -1.82 -14.96
C ARG A 26 3.84 -2.58 -14.36
N ALA A 27 3.48 -2.31 -13.11
CA ALA A 27 2.27 -2.83 -12.49
C ALA A 27 1.07 -1.89 -12.74
N THR A 28 -0.13 -2.40 -12.50
CA THR A 28 -1.34 -1.58 -12.51
C THR A 28 -1.28 -0.59 -11.34
N ILE A 29 -1.35 0.70 -11.64
CA ILE A 29 -1.42 1.76 -10.64
C ILE A 29 -2.89 2.07 -10.35
N ALA A 30 -3.36 1.73 -9.15
CA ALA A 30 -4.66 2.16 -8.67
C ALA A 30 -4.57 3.60 -8.12
N PRO A 31 -5.28 4.59 -8.70
CA PRO A 31 -5.32 5.93 -8.15
C PRO A 31 -6.12 5.97 -6.86
N ILE A 32 -5.78 6.92 -5.97
CA ILE A 32 -6.58 7.19 -4.78
C ILE A 32 -7.66 8.19 -5.16
N ASP A 33 -8.91 7.73 -5.19
CA ASP A 33 -10.10 8.56 -5.32
C ASP A 33 -10.80 8.75 -3.97
N GLU A 34 -11.82 9.61 -3.93
CA GLU A 34 -12.59 9.91 -2.71
C GLU A 34 -13.18 8.64 -2.08
N SER A 35 -13.73 7.75 -2.91
CA SER A 35 -14.32 6.51 -2.41
C SER A 35 -13.26 5.62 -1.73
N LEU A 36 -12.04 5.53 -2.28
CA LEU A 36 -10.97 4.72 -1.71
C LEU A 36 -10.48 5.31 -0.40
N ALA A 37 -10.42 6.65 -0.33
CA ALA A 37 -10.04 7.35 0.88
C ALA A 37 -11.03 7.09 2.02
N LEU A 38 -12.34 7.10 1.73
CA LEU A 38 -13.39 6.77 2.72
C LEU A 38 -13.32 5.30 3.14
N GLU A 39 -13.21 4.36 2.19
CA GLU A 39 -13.05 2.92 2.49
C GLU A 39 -11.81 2.65 3.37
N ALA A 40 -10.70 3.33 3.08
CA ALA A 40 -9.49 3.22 3.89
C ALA A 40 -9.67 3.81 5.29
N ALA A 41 -10.39 4.91 5.45
CA ALA A 41 -10.69 5.47 6.77
C ALA A 41 -11.53 4.50 7.62
N ASP A 42 -12.54 3.87 7.03
CA ASP A 42 -13.35 2.84 7.70
C ASP A 42 -12.51 1.63 8.12
N ILE A 43 -11.62 1.15 7.23
CA ILE A 43 -10.66 0.07 7.53
C ILE A 43 -9.71 0.47 8.67
N SER A 44 -9.19 1.70 8.65
CA SER A 44 -8.28 2.21 9.68
C SER A 44 -8.95 2.16 11.06
N LEU A 45 -10.20 2.63 11.15
CA LEU A 45 -10.97 2.61 12.39
C LEU A 45 -11.34 1.20 12.84
N ALA A 46 -11.68 0.31 11.89
CA ALA A 46 -12.11 -1.05 12.19
C ALA A 46 -10.95 -1.96 12.63
N HIS A 47 -9.75 -1.75 12.09
CA HIS A 47 -8.60 -2.63 12.29
C HIS A 47 -7.42 -1.98 13.03
N GLY A 48 -7.50 -0.68 13.35
CA GLY A 48 -6.42 0.07 13.99
C GLY A 48 -5.20 0.29 13.09
N LEU A 49 -5.33 0.10 11.78
CA LEU A 49 -4.25 0.25 10.81
C LEU A 49 -3.92 1.72 10.58
N ALA A 50 -2.64 2.02 10.33
CA ALA A 50 -2.24 3.37 9.90
C ALA A 50 -2.87 3.73 8.54
N MET A 51 -2.93 5.02 8.23
CA MET A 51 -3.55 5.53 6.99
C MET A 51 -3.01 4.83 5.72
N ALA A 52 -1.68 4.68 5.60
CA ALA A 52 -1.06 4.08 4.43
C ALA A 52 -1.41 2.58 4.29
N ASP A 53 -1.36 1.84 5.39
CA ASP A 53 -1.71 0.42 5.44
C ASP A 53 -3.19 0.18 5.13
N SER A 54 -4.04 1.08 5.63
CA SER A 54 -5.46 1.06 5.36
C SER A 54 -5.76 1.32 3.87
N LEU A 55 -5.06 2.27 3.24
CA LEU A 55 -5.17 2.53 1.80
C LEU A 55 -4.74 1.31 0.98
N VAL A 56 -3.62 0.68 1.35
CA VAL A 56 -3.09 -0.50 0.67
C VAL A 56 -4.08 -1.68 0.79
N TYR A 57 -4.62 -1.92 1.99
CA TYR A 57 -5.61 -2.98 2.20
C TYR A 57 -6.94 -2.71 1.51
N ALA A 58 -7.46 -1.48 1.59
CA ALA A 58 -8.66 -1.06 0.87
C ALA A 58 -8.51 -1.27 -0.65
N THR A 59 -7.35 -0.90 -1.20
CA THR A 59 -7.03 -1.11 -2.63
C THR A 59 -7.09 -2.60 -2.99
N ALA A 60 -6.44 -3.46 -2.20
CA ALA A 60 -6.45 -4.90 -2.45
C ALA A 60 -7.88 -5.47 -2.42
N ARG A 61 -8.66 -5.09 -1.41
CA ARG A 61 -10.06 -5.49 -1.23
C ARG A 61 -10.94 -5.06 -2.41
N ARG A 62 -10.83 -3.80 -2.85
CA ARG A 62 -11.58 -3.24 -3.98
C ARG A 62 -11.34 -3.98 -5.29
N HIS A 63 -10.11 -4.42 -5.51
CA HIS A 63 -9.73 -5.15 -6.73
C HIS A 63 -9.86 -6.68 -6.59
N GLY A 64 -10.35 -7.19 -5.45
CA GLY A 64 -10.39 -8.63 -5.18
C GLY A 64 -9.01 -9.28 -5.20
N ALA A 65 -7.95 -8.52 -4.93
CA ALA A 65 -6.57 -8.96 -4.94
C ALA A 65 -6.13 -9.45 -3.56
N SER A 66 -5.14 -10.36 -3.54
CA SER A 66 -4.46 -10.73 -2.30
C SER A 66 -3.42 -9.68 -1.93
N LEU A 67 -3.42 -9.24 -0.67
CA LEU A 67 -2.37 -8.38 -0.13
C LEU A 67 -1.22 -9.25 0.36
N VAL A 68 -0.06 -9.19 -0.30
CA VAL A 68 1.16 -9.89 0.13
C VAL A 68 2.06 -8.90 0.84
N THR A 69 2.44 -9.20 2.08
CA THR A 69 3.25 -8.29 2.91
C THR A 69 4.13 -9.08 3.89
N ALA A 70 5.22 -8.48 4.35
CA ALA A 70 6.00 -8.98 5.51
C ALA A 70 5.57 -8.31 6.83
N ASP A 71 4.59 -7.41 6.76
CA ASP A 71 4.10 -6.66 7.91
C ASP A 71 3.11 -7.50 8.73
N ALA A 72 3.42 -7.65 10.01
CA ALA A 72 2.64 -8.46 10.95
C ALA A 72 1.30 -7.82 11.33
N ASP A 73 1.11 -6.51 11.10
CA ASP A 73 -0.14 -5.80 11.40
C ASP A 73 -1.32 -6.31 10.56
N PHE A 74 -1.05 -7.01 9.45
CA PHE A 74 -2.07 -7.62 8.60
C PHE A 74 -2.40 -9.08 8.96
N ASN A 75 -1.80 -9.63 10.02
CA ASN A 75 -2.05 -11.02 10.41
C ASN A 75 -3.53 -11.26 10.73
N GLY A 76 -4.10 -12.28 10.08
CA GLY A 76 -5.51 -12.65 10.27
C GLY A 76 -6.51 -11.80 9.50
N LEU A 77 -6.06 -10.78 8.75
CA LEU A 77 -6.96 -10.00 7.90
C LEU A 77 -7.36 -10.78 6.64
N PRO A 78 -8.66 -10.82 6.29
CA PRO A 78 -9.15 -11.55 5.12
C PRO A 78 -8.50 -11.11 3.80
N GLY A 79 -7.84 -12.05 3.12
CA GLY A 79 -7.16 -11.79 1.84
C GLY A 79 -5.74 -11.25 1.98
N ALA A 80 -5.23 -11.10 3.20
CA ALA A 80 -3.82 -10.82 3.46
C ALA A 80 -3.01 -12.13 3.58
N ILE A 81 -1.85 -12.16 2.93
CA ILE A 81 -0.84 -13.21 2.99
C ILE A 81 0.39 -12.59 3.64
N VAL A 82 0.60 -12.87 4.92
CA VAL A 82 1.77 -12.38 5.67
C VAL A 82 2.92 -13.38 5.51
N LEU A 83 3.99 -12.93 4.88
CA LEU A 83 5.23 -13.69 4.70
C LEU A 83 6.01 -13.71 6.03
N ARG A 84 6.56 -14.88 6.37
CA ARG A 84 7.37 -15.11 7.58
C ARG A 84 8.76 -15.57 7.21
#